data_AF-A0A7S3FI05-F1
#
_entry.id   AF-A0A7S3FI05-F1
#
_cell.length_a   1.000
_cell.length_b   1.000
_cell.length_c   1.000
_cell.angle_alpha   90.00
_cell.angle_beta   90.00
_cell.angle_gamma   90.00
#
_symmetry.space_group_name_H-M   'P 1'
#
loop_
_entity.id
_entity.type
_entity.pdbx_description
1 polymer ?
#
loop_
_entity_poly.entity_id
_entity_poly.type
_entity_poly.pdbx_seq_one_letter_code
_entity_poly.pdbx_strand_id
1 'polypeptide(L)'
;DDQMDTWKGHYGYCYPDPQYSFGSFQSRPNCTYQPPEPCPPPYQHSDNNRLCCFTSGAFYASCLAWASMISLGTGGTDFDSTSWSTSEKVTTTLIMVMGSLMWAYILGQFVDISTNGDPGETLFRQQLDELHTFMNLNRMPKEMQHRLREYAYHTHHLQQTRANASILETLSPMMQHHTRQVCYRQTTDAVWFMAGAEDGCLTQMVLMLQPMVFCQSELLDSGPMYVIFRGVALCGKVVLGSYKLIGDTTLLLHNQALWPPYRARAMSFLECLVLNKEGLARLLAYFPIAHSLVRRHVRYLALKQYLMKIKHYQQMERNRKEGRLRVERGNTHRETDVEYNFLSRMHDVSTVETFRQYVEHGAGSLGMISPHNPNPAHSALQHGPF
;
A
#
# COMPACT_ATOMS: atom_id res chain seq x y z
N ASP A 1 -39.42 -51.73 37.84
CA ASP A 1 -40.49 -50.74 38.06
C ASP A 1 -39.90 -49.34 38.27
N ASP A 2 -38.87 -49.17 39.11
CA ASP A 2 -38.24 -47.85 39.36
C ASP A 2 -37.82 -46.99 38.14
N GLN A 3 -37.44 -47.56 36.99
CA GLN A 3 -37.07 -46.78 35.81
C GLN A 3 -38.26 -46.33 34.94
N MET A 4 -39.40 -47.03 35.00
CA MET A 4 -40.62 -46.70 34.24
C MET A 4 -41.37 -45.51 34.85
N ASP A 5 -41.28 -45.36 36.17
CA ASP A 5 -41.90 -44.25 36.91
C ASP A 5 -41.07 -42.96 36.83
N THR A 6 -39.90 -43.00 36.19
CA THR A 6 -39.12 -41.80 35.88
C THR A 6 -39.63 -41.09 34.64
N TRP A 7 -39.26 -39.81 34.50
CA TRP A 7 -39.45 -39.03 33.27
C TRP A 7 -39.08 -39.80 31.98
N LYS A 8 -38.05 -40.66 32.03
CA LYS A 8 -37.62 -41.45 30.86
C LYS A 8 -38.68 -42.45 30.39
N GLY A 9 -39.44 -43.05 31.30
CA GLY A 9 -40.55 -43.93 30.96
C GLY A 9 -41.76 -43.15 30.44
N HIS A 10 -42.07 -42.00 31.05
CA HIS A 10 -43.22 -41.16 30.66
C HIS A 10 -43.12 -40.62 29.23
N TYR A 11 -41.91 -40.26 28.77
CA TYR A 11 -41.65 -39.73 27.43
C TYR A 11 -41.18 -40.78 26.42
N GLY A 12 -41.27 -42.08 26.74
CA GLY A 12 -40.95 -43.17 25.81
C GLY A 12 -39.46 -43.36 25.51
N TYR A 13 -38.56 -42.78 26.31
CA TYR A 13 -37.11 -43.01 26.22
C TYR A 13 -36.67 -44.34 26.87
N CYS A 14 -37.55 -44.98 27.62
CA CYS A 14 -37.43 -46.35 28.09
C CYS A 14 -38.77 -47.06 27.85
N TYR A 15 -38.74 -48.24 27.26
CA TYR A 15 -39.94 -49.05 27.03
C TYR A 15 -39.68 -50.51 27.42
N PRO A 16 -40.73 -51.28 27.77
CA PRO A 16 -40.56 -52.66 28.18
C PRO A 16 -40.16 -53.50 26.96
N ASP A 17 -39.21 -54.42 27.16
CA ASP A 17 -38.80 -55.32 26.09
C ASP A 17 -40.03 -56.07 25.53
N PRO A 18 -40.30 -56.03 24.22
CA PRO A 18 -41.45 -56.72 23.61
C PRO A 18 -41.49 -58.23 23.89
N GLN A 19 -40.37 -58.86 24.28
CA GLN A 19 -40.35 -60.26 24.71
C GLN A 19 -40.99 -60.51 26.09
N TYR A 20 -41.10 -59.47 26.92
CA TYR A 20 -41.65 -59.53 28.29
C TYR A 20 -42.98 -58.77 28.47
N SER A 21 -43.47 -58.07 27.44
CA SER A 21 -44.77 -57.43 27.47
C SER A 21 -45.90 -58.48 27.45
N PHE A 22 -46.73 -58.48 28.50
CA PHE A 22 -47.91 -59.33 28.68
C PHE A 22 -48.90 -59.14 27.51
N GLY A 23 -48.88 -60.05 26.54
CA GLY A 23 -49.83 -60.04 25.42
C GLY A 23 -49.79 -61.24 24.48
N SER A 24 -48.67 -61.97 24.38
CA SER A 24 -48.59 -63.19 23.56
C SER A 24 -48.15 -64.39 24.38
N PHE A 25 -48.96 -64.82 25.35
CA PHE A 25 -48.86 -66.18 25.89
C PHE A 25 -49.46 -67.15 24.87
N GLN A 26 -48.78 -67.31 23.72
CA GLN A 26 -49.04 -68.44 22.84
C GLN A 26 -48.09 -69.56 23.27
N SER A 27 -48.67 -70.58 23.91
CA SER A 27 -48.02 -71.78 24.39
C SER A 27 -47.06 -72.36 23.33
N ARG A 28 -45.75 -72.19 23.53
CA ARG A 28 -44.71 -72.95 22.83
C ARG A 28 -44.16 -74.03 23.77
N PRO A 29 -44.34 -75.33 23.45
CA PRO A 29 -43.80 -76.42 24.25
C PRO A 29 -42.35 -76.69 23.83
N ASN A 30 -41.45 -75.75 24.10
CA ASN A 30 -40.00 -75.98 24.12
C ASN A 30 -39.31 -74.73 24.68
N CYS A 31 -38.86 -74.81 25.93
CA CYS A 31 -37.97 -73.79 26.51
C CYS A 31 -36.54 -74.01 25.98
N THR A 32 -36.28 -73.63 24.74
CA THR A 32 -34.92 -73.28 24.33
C THR A 32 -34.71 -71.81 24.62
N TYR A 33 -33.76 -71.51 25.53
CA TYR A 33 -33.33 -70.15 25.85
C TYR A 33 -32.78 -69.50 24.57
N GLN A 34 -33.62 -68.78 23.84
CA GLN A 34 -33.17 -67.91 22.76
C GLN A 34 -32.62 -66.63 23.41
N PRO A 35 -31.40 -66.18 23.07
CA PRO A 35 -30.88 -64.94 23.59
C PRO A 35 -31.83 -63.79 23.23
N PRO A 36 -32.01 -62.79 24.11
CA PRO A 36 -32.89 -61.65 23.82
C PRO A 36 -32.46 -61.01 22.50
N GLU A 37 -33.45 -60.66 21.66
CA GLU A 37 -33.13 -59.91 20.43
C GLU A 37 -32.50 -58.59 20.86
N PRO A 38 -31.35 -58.20 20.30
CA PRO A 38 -30.68 -56.97 20.71
C PRO A 38 -31.61 -55.78 20.47
N CYS A 39 -31.83 -54.94 21.49
CA CYS A 39 -32.61 -53.70 21.33
C CYS A 39 -32.10 -52.93 20.09
N PRO A 40 -33.00 -52.33 19.27
CA PRO A 40 -32.57 -51.57 18.12
C PRO A 40 -31.69 -50.39 18.56
N PRO A 41 -30.56 -50.11 17.89
CA PRO A 41 -29.75 -48.95 18.21
C PRO A 41 -30.60 -47.68 18.03
N PRO A 42 -30.58 -46.72 18.97
CA PRO A 42 -29.59 -46.50 20.04
C PRO A 42 -29.97 -46.98 21.46
N TYR A 43 -30.95 -47.90 21.59
CA TYR A 43 -31.41 -48.43 22.87
C TYR A 43 -30.51 -49.58 23.36
N GLN A 44 -30.27 -49.67 24.66
CA GLN A 44 -29.55 -50.77 25.32
C GLN A 44 -30.38 -51.33 26.47
N HIS A 45 -30.16 -52.60 26.80
CA HIS A 45 -30.80 -53.22 27.96
C HIS A 45 -30.32 -52.57 29.26
N SER A 46 -31.26 -52.24 30.15
CA SER A 46 -30.94 -51.88 31.54
C SER A 46 -30.44 -53.12 32.31
N ASP A 47 -29.74 -52.93 33.43
CA ASP A 47 -29.14 -53.97 34.31
C ASP A 47 -30.01 -55.21 34.63
N ASN A 48 -31.34 -55.10 34.52
CA ASN A 48 -32.28 -56.21 34.77
C ASN A 48 -32.79 -56.92 33.50
N ASN A 49 -32.30 -56.60 32.29
CA ASN A 49 -32.69 -57.16 30.98
C ASN A 49 -34.21 -57.10 30.63
N ARG A 50 -35.02 -56.33 31.38
CA ARG A 50 -36.48 -56.21 31.18
C ARG A 50 -36.90 -54.92 30.47
N LEU A 51 -35.98 -53.98 30.29
CA LEU A 51 -36.24 -52.63 29.77
C LEU A 51 -35.19 -52.30 28.71
N CYS A 52 -35.64 -51.84 27.54
CA CYS A 52 -34.78 -51.19 26.55
C CYS A 52 -34.80 -49.68 26.84
N CYS A 53 -33.66 -49.12 27.23
CA CYS A 53 -33.50 -47.71 27.57
C CYS A 53 -32.53 -47.02 26.63
N PHE A 54 -32.78 -45.75 26.35
CA PHE A 54 -31.87 -44.91 25.59
C PHE A 54 -30.53 -44.77 26.32
N THR A 55 -29.42 -45.00 25.63
CA THR A 55 -28.10 -44.86 26.23
C THR A 55 -27.82 -43.41 26.60
N SER A 56 -27.14 -43.18 27.74
CA SER A 56 -26.81 -41.82 28.20
C SER A 56 -26.03 -41.02 27.14
N GLY A 57 -25.09 -41.66 26.43
CA GLY A 57 -24.32 -41.01 25.37
C GLY A 57 -25.16 -40.61 24.15
N ALA A 58 -26.06 -41.49 23.69
CA ALA A 58 -26.97 -41.15 22.61
C ALA A 58 -27.93 -40.03 23.03
N PHE A 59 -28.36 -40.00 24.30
CA PHE A 59 -29.26 -38.98 24.82
C PHE A 59 -28.62 -37.59 24.71
N TYR A 60 -27.40 -37.43 25.21
CA TYR A 60 -26.64 -36.18 25.08
C TYR A 60 -26.40 -35.79 23.62
N ALA A 61 -26.07 -36.76 22.76
CA ALA A 61 -25.87 -36.49 21.33
C ALA A 61 -27.16 -35.98 20.65
N SER A 62 -28.32 -36.54 21.02
CA SER A 62 -29.63 -36.13 20.48
C SER A 62 -30.02 -34.73 20.99
N CYS A 63 -29.81 -34.45 22.28
CA CYS A 63 -30.03 -33.12 22.85
C CYS A 63 -29.13 -32.07 22.21
N LEU A 64 -27.86 -32.39 21.94
CA LEU A 64 -26.90 -31.49 21.29
C LEU A 64 -27.26 -31.27 19.81
N ALA A 65 -27.68 -32.33 19.11
CA ALA A 65 -28.19 -32.22 17.75
C ALA A 65 -29.41 -31.29 17.69
N TRP A 66 -30.39 -31.48 18.59
CA TRP A 66 -31.57 -30.62 18.69
C TRP A 66 -31.20 -29.16 19.04
N ALA A 67 -30.33 -28.94 20.03
CA ALA A 67 -29.88 -27.61 20.43
C ALA A 67 -29.12 -26.88 19.30
N SER A 68 -28.27 -27.60 18.55
CA SER A 68 -27.56 -27.05 17.39
C SER A 68 -28.50 -26.69 16.24
N MET A 69 -29.51 -27.52 15.94
CA MET A 69 -30.52 -27.24 14.91
C MET A 69 -31.32 -25.97 15.22
N ILE A 70 -31.70 -25.79 16.49
CA ILE A 70 -32.37 -24.57 16.96
C ILE A 70 -31.43 -23.36 16.87
N SER A 71 -30.17 -23.52 17.29
CA SER A 71 -29.20 -22.43 17.31
C SER A 71 -28.81 -21.94 15.91
N LEU A 72 -28.73 -22.83 14.92
CA LEU A 72 -28.41 -22.50 13.53
C LEU A 72 -29.62 -22.02 12.72
N GLY A 73 -30.83 -22.09 13.29
CA GLY A 73 -32.06 -21.69 12.60
C GLY A 73 -32.53 -22.66 11.51
N THR A 74 -31.94 -23.86 11.41
CA THR A 74 -32.35 -24.91 10.46
C THR A 74 -33.72 -25.50 10.83
N GLY A 75 -34.13 -25.36 12.10
CA GLY A 75 -35.39 -25.89 12.62
C GLY A 75 -35.34 -27.41 12.83
N GLY A 76 -35.88 -27.88 13.96
CA GLY A 76 -36.10 -29.31 14.20
C GLY A 76 -37.40 -29.78 13.55
N THR A 77 -37.43 -31.00 13.02
CA THR A 77 -38.60 -31.62 12.37
C THR A 77 -39.65 -32.16 13.35
N ASP A 78 -39.53 -31.83 14.64
CA ASP A 78 -40.28 -32.39 15.77
C ASP A 78 -41.14 -31.35 16.53
N PHE A 79 -41.39 -30.19 15.93
CA PHE A 79 -42.22 -29.10 16.49
C PHE A 79 -43.73 -29.41 16.45
N ASP A 80 -44.17 -30.53 17.01
CA ASP A 80 -45.57 -30.80 17.26
C ASP A 80 -46.04 -30.04 18.51
N SER A 81 -46.45 -28.78 18.30
CA SER A 81 -46.93 -27.87 19.35
C SER A 81 -48.15 -28.38 20.15
N THR A 82 -48.74 -29.50 19.74
CA THR A 82 -49.92 -30.14 20.35
C THR A 82 -49.58 -30.98 21.58
N SER A 83 -48.33 -31.42 21.78
CA SER A 83 -47.97 -32.32 22.90
C SER A 83 -47.19 -31.65 24.05
N TRP A 84 -46.81 -30.38 23.93
CA TRP A 84 -45.91 -29.72 24.90
C TRP A 84 -46.64 -28.88 25.95
N SER A 85 -46.08 -28.84 27.15
CA SER A 85 -46.53 -27.98 28.25
C SER A 85 -46.30 -26.49 27.93
N THR A 86 -47.14 -25.61 28.48
CA THR A 86 -47.02 -24.15 28.29
C THR A 86 -45.64 -23.63 28.72
N SER A 87 -45.05 -24.20 29.78
CA SER A 87 -43.69 -23.83 30.25
C SER A 87 -42.58 -24.25 29.28
N GLU A 88 -42.72 -25.41 28.63
CA GLU A 88 -41.78 -25.92 27.63
C GLU A 88 -41.80 -25.01 26.39
N LYS A 89 -42.99 -24.59 25.94
CA LYS A 89 -43.15 -23.67 24.81
C LYS A 89 -42.44 -22.33 25.05
N VAL A 90 -42.60 -21.74 26.23
CA VAL A 90 -41.94 -20.47 26.60
C VAL A 90 -40.42 -20.65 26.63
N THR A 91 -39.94 -21.73 27.25
CA THR A 91 -38.49 -22.01 27.36
C THR A 91 -37.86 -22.24 25.99
N THR A 92 -38.48 -23.04 25.13
CA THR A 92 -38.00 -23.28 23.76
C THR A 92 -38.02 -22.00 22.93
N THR A 93 -39.04 -21.16 23.06
CA THR A 93 -39.10 -19.86 22.37
C THR A 93 -37.96 -18.94 22.81
N LEU A 94 -37.64 -18.88 24.10
CA LEU A 94 -36.49 -18.12 24.61
C LEU A 94 -35.16 -18.64 24.07
N ILE A 95 -34.97 -19.96 24.04
CA ILE A 95 -33.76 -20.60 23.48
C ILE A 95 -33.64 -20.29 21.98
N MET A 96 -34.75 -20.33 21.23
CA MET A 96 -34.76 -19.96 19.81
C MET A 96 -34.37 -18.49 19.60
N VAL A 97 -34.92 -17.56 20.40
CA VAL A 97 -34.56 -16.14 20.31
C VAL A 97 -33.08 -15.95 20.63
N MET A 98 -32.58 -16.54 21.71
CA MET A 98 -31.16 -16.45 22.08
C MET A 98 -30.24 -17.06 21.02
N GLY A 99 -30.61 -18.22 20.46
CA GLY A 99 -29.88 -18.87 19.38
C GLY A 99 -29.84 -18.01 18.12
N SER A 100 -30.96 -17.41 17.73
CA SER A 100 -31.04 -16.51 16.58
C SER A 100 -30.19 -15.25 16.75
N LEU A 101 -30.15 -14.66 17.94
CA LEU A 101 -29.31 -13.50 18.25
C LEU A 101 -27.82 -13.87 18.21
N MET A 102 -27.45 -15.03 18.76
CA MET A 102 -26.09 -15.54 18.70
C MET A 102 -25.65 -15.79 17.25
N TRP A 103 -26.52 -16.41 16.44
CA TRP A 103 -26.24 -16.66 15.02
C TRP A 103 -26.10 -15.36 14.22
N ALA A 104 -27.00 -14.39 14.43
CA ALA A 104 -26.92 -13.07 13.81
C ALA A 104 -25.61 -12.35 14.18
N TYR A 105 -25.16 -12.46 15.43
CA TYR A 105 -23.87 -11.90 15.86
C TYR A 105 -22.69 -12.56 15.15
N ILE A 106 -22.64 -13.89 15.07
CA ILE A 106 -21.56 -14.62 14.37
C ILE A 106 -21.52 -14.24 12.89
N LEU A 107 -22.67 -14.19 12.22
CA LEU A 107 -22.77 -13.75 10.83
C LEU A 107 -22.29 -12.30 10.66
N GLY A 108 -22.67 -11.41 11.58
CA GLY A 108 -22.20 -10.02 11.57
C GLY A 108 -20.68 -9.92 11.68
N GLN A 109 -20.06 -10.69 12.58
CA GLN A 109 -18.61 -10.75 12.72
C GLN A 109 -17.93 -11.32 11.47
N PHE A 110 -18.50 -12.35 10.85
CA PHE A 110 -17.96 -12.90 9.62
C PHE A 110 -17.98 -11.89 8.46
N VAL A 111 -19.09 -11.15 8.30
CA VAL A 111 -19.17 -10.08 7.32
C VAL A 111 -18.16 -8.98 7.62
N ASP A 112 -18.06 -8.54 8.88
CA ASP A 112 -17.10 -7.51 9.30
C ASP A 112 -15.66 -7.89 8.96
N ILE A 113 -15.23 -9.10 9.32
CA ILE A 113 -13.91 -9.64 8.98
C ILE A 113 -13.73 -9.74 7.46
N SER A 114 -14.75 -10.18 6.73
CA SER A 114 -14.68 -10.31 5.28
C SER A 114 -14.60 -8.96 4.56
N THR A 115 -15.20 -7.91 5.11
CA THR A 115 -15.18 -6.56 4.52
C THR A 115 -13.95 -5.76 4.94
N ASN A 116 -13.51 -5.90 6.19
CA ASN A 116 -12.43 -5.12 6.78
C ASN A 116 -11.10 -5.89 6.90
N GLY A 117 -11.01 -7.11 6.38
CA GLY A 117 -9.80 -7.94 6.45
C GLY A 117 -8.61 -7.36 5.69
N ASP A 118 -8.86 -6.61 4.60
CA ASP A 118 -7.83 -5.84 3.90
C ASP A 118 -8.37 -4.44 3.50
N PRO A 119 -8.27 -3.45 4.39
CA PRO A 119 -8.67 -2.09 4.08
C PRO A 119 -7.79 -1.46 2.97
N GLY A 120 -6.56 -1.94 2.78
CA GLY A 120 -5.66 -1.43 1.74
C GLY A 120 -6.11 -1.85 0.35
N GLU A 121 -6.40 -3.13 0.17
CA GLU A 121 -6.86 -3.66 -1.11
C GLU A 121 -8.23 -3.11 -1.50
N THR A 122 -9.15 -2.97 -0.54
CA THR A 122 -10.48 -2.40 -0.80
C THR A 122 -10.40 -0.95 -1.26
N LEU A 123 -9.57 -0.11 -0.62
CA LEU A 123 -9.32 1.27 -1.05
C LEU A 123 -8.71 1.33 -2.47
N PHE A 124 -7.77 0.45 -2.78
CA PHE A 124 -7.18 0.39 -4.11
C PHE A 124 -8.20 0.00 -5.19
N ARG A 125 -9.05 -1.00 -4.92
CA ARG A 125 -10.14 -1.40 -5.81
C ARG A 125 -11.11 -0.25 -6.05
N GLN A 126 -11.49 0.49 -5.00
CA GLN A 126 -12.31 1.69 -5.13
C GLN A 126 -11.66 2.76 -6.02
N GLN A 127 -10.37 3.04 -5.84
CA GLN A 127 -9.64 3.98 -6.70
C GLN A 127 -9.56 3.53 -8.17
N LEU A 128 -9.42 2.23 -8.42
CA LEU A 128 -9.46 1.68 -9.77
C LEU A 128 -10.85 1.83 -10.41
N ASP A 129 -11.93 1.64 -9.64
CA ASP A 129 -13.30 1.82 -10.11
C ASP A 129 -13.60 3.29 -10.42
N GLU A 130 -13.12 4.22 -9.59
CA GLU A 130 -13.19 5.67 -9.85
C GLU A 130 -12.43 6.03 -11.12
N LEU A 131 -11.20 5.52 -11.29
CA LEU A 131 -10.39 5.71 -12.49
C LEU A 131 -11.13 5.16 -13.72
N HIS A 132 -11.73 3.98 -13.63
CA HIS A 132 -12.51 3.39 -14.71
C HIS A 132 -13.70 4.25 -15.09
N THR A 133 -14.42 4.77 -14.11
CA THR A 133 -15.54 5.69 -14.31
C THR A 133 -15.08 6.96 -15.00
N PHE A 134 -13.99 7.58 -14.55
CA PHE A 134 -13.37 8.74 -15.18
C PHE A 134 -12.98 8.47 -16.65
N MET A 135 -12.44 7.28 -16.94
CA MET A 135 -12.06 6.92 -18.30
C MET A 135 -13.25 6.76 -19.24
N ASN A 136 -14.35 6.20 -18.73
CA ASN A 136 -15.57 5.99 -19.51
C ASN A 136 -16.31 7.31 -19.76
N LEU A 137 -16.39 8.19 -18.75
CA LEU A 137 -17.01 9.51 -18.89
C LEU A 137 -16.32 10.36 -19.97
N ASN A 138 -14.99 10.32 -20.03
CA ASN A 138 -14.20 11.05 -21.02
C ASN A 138 -14.05 10.33 -22.37
N ARG A 139 -14.63 9.14 -22.54
CA ARG A 139 -14.56 8.33 -23.78
C ARG A 139 -13.11 8.14 -24.28
N MET A 140 -12.18 7.84 -23.39
CA MET A 140 -10.77 7.65 -23.76
C MET A 140 -10.57 6.40 -24.64
N PRO A 141 -9.62 6.42 -25.58
CA PRO A 141 -9.32 5.26 -26.44
C PRO A 141 -8.79 4.08 -25.63
N LYS A 142 -9.12 2.85 -26.04
CA LYS A 142 -8.81 1.61 -25.30
C LYS A 142 -7.34 1.45 -24.93
N GLU A 143 -6.43 1.87 -25.82
CA GLU A 143 -4.98 1.81 -25.58
C GLU A 143 -4.56 2.71 -24.41
N MET A 144 -5.08 3.94 -24.36
CA MET A 144 -4.81 4.85 -23.25
C MET A 144 -5.39 4.31 -21.95
N GLN A 145 -6.61 3.73 -21.99
CA GLN A 145 -7.21 3.12 -20.81
C GLN A 145 -6.35 1.97 -20.24
N HIS A 146 -5.79 1.12 -21.10
CA HIS A 146 -4.89 0.06 -20.67
C HIS A 146 -3.66 0.63 -19.95
N ARG A 147 -3.02 1.65 -20.54
CA ARG A 147 -1.83 2.29 -19.96
C ARG A 147 -2.11 2.94 -18.61
N LEU A 148 -3.27 3.59 -18.43
CA LEU A 148 -3.64 4.17 -17.13
C LEU A 148 -3.87 3.09 -16.06
N ARG A 149 -4.54 1.98 -16.40
CA ARG A 149 -4.74 0.87 -15.45
C ARG A 149 -3.40 0.25 -15.05
N GLU A 150 -2.52 0.01 -16.01
CA GLU A 150 -1.19 -0.52 -15.77
C GLU A 150 -0.39 0.42 -14.84
N TYR A 151 -0.42 1.72 -15.10
CA TYR A 151 0.17 2.72 -14.22
C TYR A 151 -0.41 2.68 -12.80
N ALA A 152 -1.73 2.56 -12.65
CA ALA A 152 -2.39 2.47 -11.35
C ALA A 152 -1.95 1.22 -10.56
N TYR A 153 -1.87 0.06 -11.21
CA TYR A 153 -1.35 -1.17 -10.59
C TYR A 153 0.08 -1.03 -10.11
N HIS A 154 0.95 -0.42 -10.92
CA HIS A 154 2.34 -0.18 -10.53
C HIS A 154 2.49 0.90 -9.45
N THR A 155 1.56 1.86 -9.40
CA THR A 155 1.54 2.92 -8.37
C THR A 155 1.03 2.42 -7.02
N HIS A 156 0.25 1.33 -6.97
CA HIS A 156 -0.29 0.78 -5.72
C HIS A 156 0.81 0.53 -4.67
N HIS A 157 1.91 -0.11 -5.06
CA HIS A 157 3.03 -0.37 -4.14
C HIS A 157 3.69 0.94 -3.65
N LEU A 158 3.69 1.98 -4.48
CA LEU A 158 4.24 3.29 -4.13
C LEU A 158 3.31 4.10 -3.20
N GLN A 159 2.00 3.85 -3.20
CA GLN A 159 1.11 4.49 -2.22
C GLN A 159 1.52 4.13 -0.79
N GLN A 160 2.01 2.91 -0.57
CA GLN A 160 2.61 2.51 0.70
C GLN A 160 3.88 3.32 0.99
N THR A 161 4.74 3.57 -0.01
CA THR A 161 5.91 4.45 0.14
C THR A 161 5.53 5.90 0.44
N ARG A 162 4.43 6.42 -0.13
CA ARG A 162 3.90 7.76 0.20
C ARG A 162 3.37 7.82 1.63
N ALA A 163 2.63 6.80 2.06
CA ALA A 163 2.16 6.70 3.44
C ALA A 163 3.33 6.63 4.44
N ASN A 164 4.45 6.04 4.05
CA ASN A 164 5.66 6.03 4.89
C ASN A 164 6.19 7.43 5.19
N ALA A 165 6.05 8.40 4.28
CA ALA A 165 6.49 9.78 4.53
C ALA A 165 5.67 10.43 5.66
N SER A 166 4.34 10.28 5.65
CA SER A 166 3.49 10.76 6.75
C SER A 166 3.78 10.05 8.07
N ILE A 167 4.11 8.75 8.03
CA ILE A 167 4.49 8.01 9.24
C ILE A 167 5.79 8.58 9.81
N LEU A 168 6.79 8.88 8.97
CA LEU A 168 8.05 9.47 9.41
C LEU A 168 7.83 10.83 10.11
N GLU A 169 6.90 11.66 9.61
CA GLU A 169 6.58 12.94 10.23
C GLU A 169 5.99 12.80 11.65
N THR A 170 5.26 11.71 11.94
CA THR A 170 4.70 11.46 13.29
C THR A 170 5.73 10.97 14.30
N LEU A 171 6.89 10.49 13.85
CA LEU A 171 7.92 9.97 14.73
C LEU A 171 8.69 11.10 15.42
N SER A 172 9.24 10.82 16.60
CA SER A 172 10.15 11.75 17.27
C SER A 172 11.43 11.95 16.45
N PRO A 173 12.11 13.12 16.55
CA PRO A 173 13.29 13.43 15.73
C PRO A 173 14.43 12.40 15.82
N MET A 174 14.61 11.80 16.99
CA MET A 174 15.62 10.74 17.19
C MET A 174 15.25 9.46 16.43
N MET A 175 13.96 9.08 16.44
CA MET A 175 13.47 7.92 15.71
C MET A 175 13.51 8.14 14.21
N GLN A 176 13.15 9.34 13.73
CA GLN A 176 13.30 9.69 12.32
C GLN A 176 14.72 9.48 11.80
N HIS A 177 15.73 9.88 12.58
CA HIS A 177 17.13 9.66 12.23
C HIS A 177 17.48 8.16 12.14
N HIS A 178 17.05 7.35 13.11
CA HIS A 178 17.30 5.91 13.10
C HIS A 178 16.60 5.22 11.93
N THR A 179 15.33 5.56 11.68
CA THR A 179 14.56 5.03 10.55
C THR A 179 15.20 5.42 9.22
N ARG A 180 15.68 6.65 9.07
CA ARG A 180 16.46 7.06 7.89
C ARG A 180 17.68 6.18 7.69
N GLN A 181 18.45 5.93 8.75
CA GLN A 181 19.69 5.15 8.67
C GLN A 181 19.44 3.69 8.25
N VAL A 182 18.28 3.12 8.58
CA VAL A 182 17.90 1.77 8.19
C VAL A 182 17.27 1.74 6.79
N CYS A 183 16.27 2.59 6.54
CA CYS A 183 15.44 2.50 5.33
C CYS A 183 15.95 3.34 4.14
N TYR A 184 16.58 4.49 4.41
CA TYR A 184 16.93 5.49 3.39
C TYR A 184 18.43 5.74 3.28
N ARG A 185 19.27 4.90 3.87
CA ARG A 185 20.73 5.03 3.80
C ARG A 185 21.24 5.05 2.36
N GLN A 186 20.84 4.08 1.55
CA GLN A 186 21.27 3.98 0.16
C GLN A 186 20.81 5.19 -0.68
N THR A 187 19.59 5.69 -0.43
CA THR A 187 19.05 6.90 -1.06
C THR A 187 19.87 8.14 -0.67
N THR A 188 20.22 8.25 0.61
CA THR A 188 21.00 9.39 1.12
C THR A 188 22.44 9.35 0.59
N ASP A 189 23.06 8.18 0.57
CA ASP A 189 24.42 7.96 0.05
C ASP A 189 24.50 8.22 -1.47
N ALA A 190 23.39 8.03 -2.21
CA ALA A 190 23.32 8.37 -3.63
C ALA A 190 23.41 9.88 -3.89
N VAL A 191 23.01 10.72 -2.93
CA VAL A 191 23.08 12.19 -3.04
C VAL A 191 24.50 12.66 -2.69
N TRP A 192 25.40 12.47 -3.65
CA TRP A 192 26.84 12.67 -3.47
C TRP A 192 27.24 14.07 -2.99
N PHE A 193 26.51 15.13 -3.37
CA PHE A 193 26.84 16.51 -2.97
C PHE A 193 26.44 16.85 -1.52
N MET A 194 25.64 15.99 -0.89
CA MET A 194 25.27 16.06 0.53
C MET A 194 26.14 15.14 1.40
N ALA A 195 27.12 14.45 0.81
CA ALA A 195 28.07 13.63 1.56
C ALA A 195 28.85 14.49 2.56
N GLY A 196 28.73 14.18 3.85
CA GLY A 196 29.35 14.95 4.94
C GLY A 196 28.51 16.12 5.47
N ALA A 197 27.24 16.25 5.05
CA ALA A 197 26.29 17.13 5.72
C ALA A 197 25.92 16.58 7.11
N GLU A 198 25.43 17.46 7.99
CA GLU A 198 24.92 17.08 9.31
C GLU A 198 23.76 16.09 9.18
N ASP A 199 23.70 15.13 10.11
CA ASP A 199 22.67 14.10 10.11
C ASP A 199 21.24 14.66 10.21
N GLY A 200 21.05 15.76 10.94
CA GLY A 200 19.77 16.46 11.00
C GLY A 200 19.31 16.99 9.64
N CYS A 201 20.25 17.50 8.83
CA CYS A 201 19.97 17.97 7.47
C CYS A 201 19.57 16.81 6.55
N LEU A 202 20.23 15.66 6.66
CA LEU A 202 19.91 14.46 5.87
C LEU A 202 18.54 13.88 6.24
N THR A 203 18.18 13.88 7.53
CA THR A 203 16.84 13.48 8.00
C THR A 203 15.77 14.42 7.44
N GLN A 204 15.98 15.73 7.53
CA GLN A 204 15.03 16.69 6.99
C GLN A 204 14.91 16.61 5.46
N MET A 205 16.01 16.31 4.74
CA MET A 205 15.99 16.06 3.31
C MET A 205 15.07 14.89 2.96
N VAL A 206 15.18 13.77 3.67
CA VAL A 206 14.36 12.57 3.41
C VAL A 206 12.87 12.83 3.66
N LEU A 207 12.53 13.62 4.68
CA LEU A 207 11.14 14.04 4.92
C LEU A 207 10.57 14.90 3.78
N MET A 208 11.40 15.67 3.09
CA MET A 208 10.99 16.49 1.94
C MET A 208 10.92 15.71 0.61
N LEU A 209 11.37 14.46 0.57
CA LEU A 209 11.34 13.65 -0.66
C LEU A 209 9.92 13.21 -0.99
N GLN A 210 9.51 13.42 -2.25
CA GLN A 210 8.19 13.03 -2.73
C GLN A 210 8.29 11.79 -3.64
N PRO A 211 7.56 10.69 -3.35
CA PRO A 211 7.55 9.52 -4.22
C PRO A 211 6.77 9.79 -5.51
N MET A 212 7.37 9.46 -6.65
CA MET A 212 6.79 9.59 -7.99
C MET A 212 7.09 8.34 -8.82
N VAL A 213 6.17 8.00 -9.72
CA VAL A 213 6.30 6.87 -10.66
C VAL A 213 6.28 7.41 -12.08
N PHE A 214 7.11 6.86 -12.93
CA PHE A 214 7.08 7.10 -14.36
C PHE A 214 6.75 5.82 -15.12
N CYS A 215 5.94 5.96 -16.16
CA CYS A 215 5.63 4.88 -17.09
C CYS A 215 6.83 4.54 -17.97
N GLN A 216 6.81 3.34 -18.55
CA GLN A 216 7.78 2.96 -19.56
C GLN A 216 7.79 3.96 -20.72
N SER A 217 8.99 4.25 -21.23
CA SER A 217 9.24 5.22 -22.29
C SER A 217 8.93 6.68 -21.98
N GLU A 218 8.53 7.02 -20.76
CA GLU A 218 8.29 8.40 -20.35
C GLU A 218 9.59 9.17 -20.14
N LEU A 219 9.59 10.46 -20.47
CA LEU A 219 10.73 11.36 -20.27
C LEU A 219 10.57 12.06 -18.93
N LEU A 220 11.64 12.07 -18.13
CA LEU A 220 11.67 12.79 -16.87
C LEU A 220 11.84 14.29 -17.12
N ASP A 221 11.11 15.10 -16.34
CA ASP A 221 11.17 16.55 -16.44
C ASP A 221 12.53 17.09 -16.00
N SER A 222 13.00 18.13 -16.69
CA SER A 222 14.26 18.82 -16.37
C SER A 222 14.01 19.88 -15.30
N GLY A 223 14.67 19.77 -14.15
CA GLY A 223 14.52 20.74 -13.07
C GLY A 223 14.75 20.11 -11.69
N PRO A 224 13.82 19.27 -11.20
CA PRO A 224 14.00 18.57 -9.94
C PRO A 224 15.03 17.45 -10.09
N MET A 225 15.48 16.95 -8.94
CA MET A 225 16.36 15.79 -8.86
C MET A 225 15.55 14.55 -8.53
N TYR A 226 15.92 13.44 -9.14
CA TYR A 226 15.30 12.14 -8.94
C TYR A 226 16.34 11.15 -8.42
N VAL A 227 16.02 10.49 -7.31
CA VAL A 227 16.76 9.31 -6.86
C VAL A 227 15.96 8.08 -7.29
N ILE A 228 16.55 7.21 -8.10
CA ILE A 228 15.89 5.96 -8.50
C ILE A 228 15.85 5.05 -7.29
N PHE A 229 14.65 4.63 -6.88
CA PHE A 229 14.48 3.60 -5.86
C PHE A 229 14.38 2.22 -6.52
N ARG A 230 13.54 2.12 -7.56
CA ARG A 230 13.33 0.88 -8.32
C ARG A 230 13.18 1.16 -9.80
N GLY A 231 13.65 0.21 -10.60
CA GLY A 231 13.58 0.28 -12.06
C GLY A 231 14.85 0.81 -12.70
N VAL A 232 14.74 1.10 -14.00
CA VAL A 232 15.86 1.45 -14.85
C VAL A 232 15.52 2.65 -15.72
N ALA A 233 16.41 3.63 -15.75
CA ALA A 233 16.31 4.81 -16.58
C ALA A 233 17.52 4.91 -17.52
N LEU A 234 17.30 5.33 -18.76
CA LEU A 234 18.35 5.68 -19.69
C LEU A 234 18.61 7.20 -19.63
N CYS A 235 19.84 7.60 -19.32
CA CYS A 235 20.26 8.99 -19.35
C CYS A 235 21.32 9.17 -20.43
N GLY A 236 20.92 9.74 -21.58
CA GLY A 236 21.77 9.84 -22.76
C GLY A 236 22.14 8.46 -23.31
N LYS A 237 23.38 8.00 -23.04
CA LYS A 237 23.89 6.68 -23.45
C LYS A 237 24.12 5.73 -22.27
N VAL A 238 23.85 6.17 -21.04
CA VAL A 238 24.14 5.42 -19.82
C VAL A 238 22.84 4.92 -19.21
N VAL A 239 22.82 3.63 -18.88
CA VAL A 239 21.73 3.01 -18.16
C VAL A 239 21.97 3.18 -16.66
N LEU A 240 21.01 3.77 -15.97
CA LEU A 240 21.01 4.02 -14.53
C LEU A 240 20.01 3.09 -13.86
N GLY A 241 20.46 2.32 -12.88
CA GLY A 241 19.62 1.46 -12.04
C GLY A 241 19.30 2.10 -10.68
N SER A 242 18.86 1.27 -9.75
CA SER A 242 18.53 1.68 -8.38
C SER A 242 19.66 2.44 -7.67
N TYR A 243 19.25 3.38 -6.84
CA TYR A 243 20.07 4.28 -6.02
C TYR A 243 21.07 5.12 -6.83
N LYS A 244 20.69 5.48 -8.05
CA LYS A 244 21.40 6.48 -8.86
C LYS A 244 20.62 7.79 -8.91
N LEU A 245 21.40 8.86 -9.00
CA LEU A 245 20.93 10.23 -9.03
C LEU A 245 20.74 10.70 -10.47
N ILE A 246 19.61 11.33 -10.74
CA ILE A 246 19.30 12.00 -12.00
C ILE A 246 18.96 13.46 -11.68
N GLY A 247 19.40 14.39 -12.53
CA GLY A 247 19.01 15.80 -12.41
C GLY A 247 19.79 16.59 -11.34
N ASP A 248 20.95 16.09 -10.90
CA ASP A 248 21.83 16.80 -9.97
C ASP A 248 22.30 18.16 -10.54
N THR A 249 22.69 18.16 -11.81
CA THR A 249 23.11 19.35 -12.54
C THR A 249 21.96 20.32 -12.78
N THR A 250 20.77 19.82 -13.12
CA THR A 250 19.58 20.67 -13.39
C THR A 250 19.03 21.30 -12.12
N LEU A 251 19.13 20.59 -10.98
CA LEU A 251 18.70 21.11 -9.68
C LEU A 251 19.63 22.21 -9.17
N LEU A 252 20.94 21.97 -9.24
CA LEU A 252 21.96 22.81 -8.63
C LEU A 252 22.33 24.03 -9.49
N LEU A 253 22.27 23.93 -10.82
CA LEU A 253 22.61 25.02 -11.72
C LEU A 253 21.36 25.80 -12.13
N HIS A 254 21.33 27.09 -11.77
CA HIS A 254 20.26 27.99 -12.20
C HIS A 254 20.28 28.25 -13.71
N ASN A 255 21.47 28.30 -14.32
CA ASN A 255 21.59 28.61 -15.74
C ASN A 255 21.27 27.37 -16.60
N GLN A 256 20.14 27.44 -17.31
CA GLN A 256 19.67 26.40 -18.22
C GLN A 256 20.66 26.09 -19.34
N ALA A 257 21.47 27.07 -19.72
CA ALA A 257 22.42 26.92 -20.80
C ALA A 257 23.63 26.04 -20.41
N LEU A 258 23.81 25.70 -19.13
CA LEU A 258 24.78 24.70 -18.67
C LEU A 258 24.16 23.32 -18.41
N TRP A 259 22.86 23.15 -18.67
CA TRP A 259 22.21 21.86 -18.51
C TRP A 259 22.70 20.85 -19.56
N PRO A 260 22.72 19.54 -19.22
CA PRO A 260 23.02 18.50 -20.18
C PRO A 260 21.97 18.51 -21.31
N PRO A 261 22.37 18.24 -22.57
CA PRO A 261 21.47 18.27 -23.73
C PRO A 261 20.55 17.05 -23.83
N TYR A 262 20.63 16.11 -22.87
CA TYR A 262 19.85 14.88 -22.85
C TYR A 262 18.97 14.82 -21.60
N ARG A 263 17.76 14.29 -21.77
CA ARG A 263 16.82 13.99 -20.68
C ARG A 263 16.86 12.50 -20.35
N ALA A 264 16.55 12.17 -19.09
CA ALA A 264 16.41 10.78 -18.70
C ALA A 264 15.08 10.22 -19.22
N ARG A 265 15.10 8.99 -19.71
CA ARG A 265 13.93 8.25 -20.18
C ARG A 265 13.76 6.98 -19.36
N ALA A 266 12.57 6.75 -18.84
CA ALA A 266 12.24 5.51 -18.15
C ALA A 266 12.23 4.34 -19.14
N MET A 267 13.01 3.29 -18.87
CA MET A 267 13.02 2.05 -19.66
C MET A 267 12.04 1.02 -19.11
N SER A 268 11.91 0.98 -17.79
CA SER A 268 10.90 0.21 -17.07
C SER A 268 9.93 1.16 -16.36
N PHE A 269 8.96 0.62 -15.62
CA PHE A 269 8.34 1.38 -14.55
C PHE A 269 9.42 1.84 -13.58
N LEU A 270 9.48 3.15 -13.37
CA LEU A 270 10.54 3.79 -12.60
C LEU A 270 9.91 4.42 -11.35
N GLU A 271 10.32 3.93 -10.19
CA GLU A 271 9.94 4.50 -8.90
C GLU A 271 11.08 5.41 -8.44
N CYS A 272 10.77 6.69 -8.26
CA CYS A 272 11.73 7.72 -7.90
C CYS A 272 11.29 8.50 -6.67
N LEU A 273 12.28 8.96 -5.91
CA LEU A 273 12.11 9.98 -4.89
C LEU A 273 12.56 11.32 -5.48
N VAL A 274 11.66 12.29 -5.47
CA VAL A 274 11.85 13.60 -6.10
C VAL A 274 12.19 14.63 -5.04
N LEU A 275 13.21 15.45 -5.31
CA LEU A 275 13.51 16.65 -4.54
C LEU A 275 13.40 17.89 -5.42
N ASN A 276 12.51 18.81 -5.02
CA ASN A 276 12.32 20.07 -5.72
C ASN A 276 13.37 21.10 -5.32
N LYS A 277 13.68 22.02 -6.25
CA LYS A 277 14.64 23.10 -6.04
C LYS A 277 14.28 23.98 -4.84
N GLU A 278 13.00 24.30 -4.69
CA GLU A 278 12.48 25.08 -3.56
C GLU A 278 12.60 24.32 -2.23
N GLY A 279 12.41 23.01 -2.24
CA GLY A 279 12.61 22.15 -1.07
C GLY A 279 14.08 22.17 -0.63
N LEU A 280 15.00 21.99 -1.57
CA LEU A 280 16.44 22.06 -1.27
C LEU A 280 16.84 23.47 -0.81
N ALA A 281 16.36 24.54 -1.45
CA ALA A 281 16.70 25.91 -1.05
C ALA A 281 16.23 26.21 0.38
N ARG A 282 15.01 25.79 0.75
CA ARG A 282 14.51 25.89 2.12
C ARG A 282 15.38 25.11 3.11
N LEU A 283 15.73 23.87 2.78
CA LEU A 283 16.61 23.06 3.62
C LEU A 283 17.97 23.73 3.86
N LEU A 284 18.60 24.27 2.82
CA LEU A 284 19.90 24.92 2.91
C LEU A 284 19.87 26.25 3.66
N ALA A 285 18.70 26.91 3.76
CA ALA A 285 18.54 28.10 4.58
C ALA A 285 18.66 27.81 6.08
N TYR A 286 18.22 26.63 6.53
CA TYR A 286 18.33 26.21 7.93
C TYR A 286 19.70 25.65 8.31
N PHE A 287 20.41 25.04 7.36
CA PHE A 287 21.69 24.36 7.61
C PHE A 287 22.87 25.04 6.89
N PRO A 288 23.60 25.96 7.56
CA PRO A 288 24.66 26.74 6.91
C PRO A 288 25.88 25.91 6.52
N ILE A 289 26.20 24.85 7.27
CA ILE A 289 27.32 23.94 6.96
C ILE A 289 27.02 23.21 5.64
N ALA A 290 25.84 22.62 5.52
CA ALA A 290 25.38 21.97 4.29
C ALA A 290 25.37 22.95 3.11
N HIS A 291 24.92 24.19 3.32
CA HIS A 291 24.93 25.22 2.28
C HIS A 291 26.35 25.52 1.75
N SER A 292 27.34 25.60 2.62
CA SER A 292 28.74 25.82 2.22
C SER A 292 29.31 24.66 1.39
N LEU A 293 28.97 23.42 1.75
CA LEU A 293 29.36 22.21 1.02
C LEU A 293 28.70 22.17 -0.36
N VAL A 294 27.39 22.37 -0.43
CA VAL A 294 26.65 22.42 -1.69
C VAL A 294 27.21 23.50 -2.59
N ARG A 295 27.51 24.70 -2.08
CA ARG A 295 28.11 25.79 -2.87
C ARG A 295 29.50 25.43 -3.43
N ARG A 296 30.30 24.63 -2.74
CA ARG A 296 31.56 24.11 -3.27
C ARG A 296 31.31 23.15 -4.44
N HIS A 297 30.35 22.24 -4.29
CA HIS A 297 29.97 21.28 -5.32
C HIS A 297 29.34 21.96 -6.54
N VAL A 298 28.48 22.97 -6.35
CA VAL A 298 27.88 23.79 -7.42
C VAL A 298 28.97 24.42 -8.29
N ARG A 299 30.00 25.02 -7.68
CA ARG A 299 31.15 25.61 -8.41
C ARG A 299 31.90 24.57 -9.23
N TYR A 300 32.16 23.41 -8.64
CA TYR A 300 32.82 22.30 -9.32
C TYR A 300 31.99 21.79 -10.51
N LEU A 301 30.68 21.60 -10.33
CA LEU A 301 29.74 21.18 -11.38
C LEU A 301 29.66 22.22 -12.51
N ALA A 302 29.56 23.51 -12.18
CA ALA A 302 29.52 24.59 -13.15
C ALA A 302 30.79 24.62 -14.01
N LEU A 303 31.97 24.50 -13.39
CA LEU A 303 33.25 24.42 -14.10
C LEU A 303 33.30 23.19 -15.01
N LYS A 304 32.91 22.01 -14.49
CA LYS A 304 32.88 20.76 -15.25
C LYS A 304 31.99 20.87 -16.48
N GLN A 305 30.77 21.39 -16.33
CA GLN A 305 29.83 21.54 -17.44
C GLN A 305 30.30 22.56 -18.47
N TYR A 306 30.87 23.68 -18.01
CA TYR A 306 31.47 24.68 -18.88
C TYR A 306 32.57 24.09 -19.77
N LEU A 307 33.51 23.35 -19.17
CA LEU A 307 34.59 22.68 -19.90
C LEU A 307 34.07 21.63 -20.89
N MET A 308 33.05 20.85 -20.51
CA MET A 308 32.42 19.88 -21.40
C MET A 308 31.77 20.56 -22.62
N LYS A 309 31.10 21.69 -22.42
CA LYS A 309 30.48 22.46 -23.51
C LYS A 309 31.51 23.07 -24.46
N ILE A 310 32.62 23.60 -23.96
CA ILE A 310 33.72 24.06 -24.82
C ILE A 310 34.28 22.93 -25.67
N LYS A 311 34.53 21.76 -25.07
CA LYS A 311 35.03 20.59 -25.81
C LYS A 311 34.03 20.16 -26.89
N HIS A 312 32.74 20.16 -26.57
CA HIS A 312 31.68 19.83 -27.52
C HIS A 312 31.62 20.83 -28.68
N TYR A 313 31.72 22.13 -28.38
CA TYR A 313 31.78 23.20 -29.38
C TYR A 313 32.98 23.05 -30.33
N GLN A 314 34.18 22.83 -29.80
CA GLN A 314 35.38 22.62 -30.60
C GLN A 314 35.25 21.40 -31.51
N GLN A 315 34.61 20.33 -31.02
CA GLN A 315 34.35 19.13 -31.82
C GLN A 315 33.32 19.39 -32.93
N MET A 316 32.27 20.18 -32.65
CA MET A 316 31.31 20.62 -33.67
C MET A 316 31.97 21.50 -34.74
N GLU A 317 32.84 22.44 -34.36
CA GLU A 317 33.58 23.26 -35.34
C GLU A 317 34.52 22.43 -36.22
N ARG A 318 35.21 21.43 -35.65
CA ARG A 318 36.03 20.50 -36.44
C ARG A 318 35.17 19.72 -37.43
N ASN A 319 34.05 19.14 -36.98
CA ASN A 319 33.12 18.41 -37.85
C ASN A 319 32.52 19.30 -38.95
N ARG A 320 32.29 20.58 -38.66
CA ARG A 320 31.83 21.59 -39.63
C ARG A 320 32.88 21.88 -40.69
N LYS A 321 34.14 22.07 -40.29
CA LYS A 321 35.28 22.28 -41.21
C LYS A 321 35.56 21.04 -42.07
N GLU A 322 35.34 19.84 -41.53
CA GLU A 322 35.47 18.57 -42.25
C GLU A 322 34.27 18.22 -43.13
N GLY A 323 33.23 19.06 -43.19
CA GLY A 323 32.04 18.83 -44.02
C GLY A 323 31.19 17.60 -43.62
N ARG A 324 31.40 17.04 -42.42
CA ARG A 324 30.73 15.80 -41.96
C ARG A 324 29.38 16.01 -41.26
N LEU A 325 28.91 17.25 -41.14
CA LEU A 325 27.60 17.51 -40.54
C LEU A 325 26.49 17.06 -41.50
N ARG A 326 25.98 15.85 -41.25
CA ARG A 326 24.78 15.33 -41.89
C ARG A 326 23.59 16.19 -41.42
N VAL A 327 23.11 17.07 -42.29
CA VAL A 327 21.94 17.91 -42.02
C VAL A 327 20.70 17.02 -41.96
N GLU A 328 20.30 16.62 -40.76
CA GLU A 328 18.98 16.00 -40.54
C GLU A 328 17.91 17.09 -40.64
N ARG A 329 17.07 17.01 -41.69
CA ARG A 329 15.92 17.89 -41.90
C ARG A 329 14.84 17.58 -40.85
N GLY A 330 14.82 18.36 -39.77
CA GLY A 330 13.77 18.36 -38.75
C GLY A 330 13.94 19.56 -37.82
N ASN A 331 12.94 19.85 -36.98
CA ASN A 331 12.87 21.01 -36.07
C ASN A 331 14.11 21.27 -35.16
N THR A 332 15.06 20.34 -35.12
CA THR A 332 16.36 20.43 -34.44
C THR A 332 17.24 21.58 -34.93
N HIS A 333 17.07 22.08 -36.16
CA HIS A 333 17.89 23.18 -36.70
C HIS A 333 17.84 24.46 -35.84
N ARG A 334 16.67 24.80 -35.28
CA ARG A 334 16.50 25.99 -34.43
C ARG A 334 17.19 25.86 -33.07
N GLU A 335 17.12 24.68 -32.44
CA GLU A 335 17.79 24.43 -31.16
C GLU A 335 19.32 24.38 -31.32
N THR A 336 19.82 23.75 -32.39
CA THR A 336 21.25 23.69 -32.67
C THR A 336 21.85 25.06 -32.99
N ASP A 337 21.13 25.93 -33.70
CA ASP A 337 21.60 27.27 -34.04
C ASP A 337 21.60 28.20 -32.80
N VAL A 338 20.64 28.05 -31.88
CA VAL A 338 20.62 28.77 -30.60
C VAL A 338 21.74 28.30 -29.68
N GLU A 339 21.96 26.99 -29.59
CA GLU A 339 23.05 26.42 -28.80
C GLU A 339 24.42 26.83 -29.38
N TYR A 340 24.57 26.83 -30.71
CA TYR A 340 25.79 27.28 -31.37
C TYR A 340 26.06 28.78 -31.16
N ASN A 341 25.05 29.64 -31.30
CA ASN A 341 25.18 31.08 -31.02
C ASN A 341 25.52 31.37 -29.56
N PHE A 342 24.97 30.59 -28.62
CA PHE A 342 25.32 30.69 -27.20
C PHE A 342 26.76 30.25 -26.94
N LEU A 343 27.20 29.13 -27.53
CA LEU A 343 28.57 28.63 -27.38
C LEU A 343 29.61 29.55 -28.03
N SER A 344 29.29 30.17 -29.17
CA SER A 344 30.14 31.17 -29.83
C SER A 344 30.28 32.43 -28.97
N ARG A 345 29.19 32.93 -28.35
CA ARG A 345 29.26 34.03 -27.37
C ARG A 345 30.07 33.70 -26.12
N MET A 346 30.08 32.44 -25.67
CA MET A 346 30.95 32.01 -24.57
C MET A 346 32.44 31.97 -24.95
N HIS A 347 32.76 31.76 -26.24
CA HIS A 347 34.14 31.75 -26.73
C HIS A 347 34.70 33.17 -26.99
N ASP A 348 33.86 34.12 -27.38
CA ASP A 348 34.27 35.49 -27.78
C ASP A 348 34.47 36.47 -26.61
N VAL A 349 33.94 36.17 -25.42
CA VAL A 349 33.99 37.09 -24.26
C VAL A 349 35.04 36.59 -23.26
N SER A 350 35.87 37.50 -22.72
CA SER A 350 36.90 37.24 -21.70
C SER A 350 36.46 36.17 -20.68
N THR A 351 37.02 34.97 -20.83
CA THR A 351 36.55 33.69 -20.27
C THR A 351 36.50 33.60 -18.74
N VAL A 352 36.96 34.63 -18.03
CA VAL A 352 37.03 34.68 -16.56
C VAL A 352 35.93 35.55 -15.97
N GLU A 353 35.58 36.68 -16.58
CA GLU A 353 34.59 37.64 -16.03
C GLU A 353 33.16 37.13 -16.19
N THR A 354 32.84 36.51 -17.33
CA THR A 354 31.56 35.82 -17.53
C THR A 354 31.44 34.59 -16.64
N PHE A 355 32.48 33.75 -16.54
CA PHE A 355 32.48 32.62 -15.61
C PHE A 355 32.27 33.06 -14.16
N ARG A 356 32.92 34.16 -13.75
CA ARG A 356 32.72 34.77 -12.44
C ARG A 356 31.30 35.26 -12.25
N GLN A 357 30.72 36.00 -13.21
CA GLN A 357 29.31 36.39 -13.18
C GLN A 357 28.35 35.19 -13.13
N TYR A 358 28.58 34.13 -13.91
CA TYR A 358 27.70 32.96 -13.94
C TYR A 358 27.78 32.11 -12.66
N VAL A 359 28.98 31.98 -12.08
CA VAL A 359 29.19 31.26 -10.82
C VAL A 359 28.71 32.08 -9.62
N GLU A 360 28.93 33.40 -9.62
CA GLU A 360 28.51 34.29 -8.54
C GLU A 360 26.98 34.54 -8.56
N HIS A 361 26.34 34.65 -9.73
CA HIS A 361 24.86 34.68 -9.82
C HIS A 361 24.22 33.32 -9.52
N GLY A 362 24.83 32.21 -9.95
CA GLY A 362 24.34 30.86 -9.64
C GLY A 362 24.40 30.54 -8.14
N ALA A 363 25.54 30.85 -7.50
CA ALA A 363 25.71 30.71 -6.04
C ALA A 363 24.94 31.79 -5.24
N GLY A 364 24.75 32.98 -5.81
CA GLY A 364 23.98 34.07 -5.21
C GLY A 364 22.47 33.80 -5.19
N SER A 365 21.93 33.01 -6.12
CA SER A 365 20.49 32.70 -6.17
C SER A 365 20.00 31.75 -5.07
N LEU A 366 20.89 30.96 -4.46
CA LEU A 366 20.59 30.20 -3.23
C LEU A 366 20.57 31.10 -1.98
N GLY A 367 21.19 32.29 -2.06
CA GLY A 367 21.17 33.33 -1.01
C GLY A 367 20.21 34.49 -1.27
N MET A 368 19.48 34.49 -2.39
CA MET A 368 18.52 35.55 -2.77
C MET A 368 17.09 35.01 -2.83
N ILE A 369 16.70 34.25 -1.81
CA ILE A 369 15.31 34.21 -1.35
C ILE A 369 15.30 34.94 -0.02
N SER A 370 15.29 36.28 -0.10
CA SER A 370 14.84 37.11 1.01
C SER A 370 13.41 36.69 1.35
N PRO A 371 13.01 36.60 2.63
CA PRO A 371 11.66 36.21 2.98
C PRO A 371 10.70 37.23 2.38
N HIS A 372 9.95 36.82 1.36
CA HIS A 372 8.83 37.62 0.92
C HIS A 372 7.81 37.55 2.06
N ASN A 373 7.82 38.62 2.85
CA ASN A 373 6.81 38.98 3.83
C ASN A 373 5.42 38.61 3.29
N PRO A 374 4.70 37.61 3.84
CA PRO A 374 3.27 37.55 3.64
C PRO A 374 2.71 38.75 4.39
N ASN A 375 1.98 39.63 3.68
CA ASN A 375 1.34 40.78 4.30
C ASN A 375 0.64 40.38 5.63
N PRO A 376 0.70 41.26 6.65
CA PRO A 376 0.06 41.02 7.93
C PRO A 376 -1.43 41.30 7.78
N ALA A 377 -2.19 40.26 7.45
CA ALA A 377 -3.63 40.24 7.60
C ALA A 377 -4.01 38.83 8.03
N HIS A 378 -3.81 38.54 9.32
CA HIS A 378 -4.61 37.64 10.17
C HIS A 378 -3.90 37.48 11.53
N SER A 379 -3.69 38.60 12.22
CA SER A 379 -3.58 38.61 13.67
C SER A 379 -4.98 38.53 14.26
N ALA A 380 -5.45 37.32 14.57
CA ALA A 380 -6.57 37.09 15.48
C ALA A 380 -6.49 35.68 16.08
N LEU A 381 -5.41 35.41 16.81
CA LEU A 381 -5.55 34.53 17.97
C LEU A 381 -6.26 35.36 19.05
N GLN A 382 -7.59 35.21 19.11
CA GLN A 382 -8.32 35.48 20.33
C GLN A 382 -7.81 34.49 21.39
N HIS A 383 -7.00 34.98 22.30
CA HIS A 383 -7.06 34.52 23.68
C HIS A 383 -8.47 34.79 24.19
N GLY A 384 -9.24 33.72 24.41
CA GLY A 384 -10.39 33.74 25.31
C GLY A 384 -9.91 33.38 26.73
N PRO A 385 -10.40 34.06 27.78
CA PRO A 385 -10.03 33.78 29.16
C PRO A 385 -10.82 32.57 29.66
N PHE A 386 -10.14 31.58 30.24
CA PHE A 386 -10.48 30.78 31.42
C PHE A 386 -9.56 29.56 31.51
#